data_AF-A0A2S5CGL2-F1
#
_entry.id   AF-A0A2S5CGL2-F1
#
_cell.length_a   1.000
_cell.length_b   1.000
_cell.length_c   1.000
_cell.angle_alpha   90.00
_cell.angle_beta   90.00
_cell.angle_gamma   90.00
#
_symmetry.space_group_name_H-M   'P 1'
#
loop_
_entity.id
_entity.type
_entity.pdbx_description
1 polymer ?
#
loop_
_entity_poly.entity_id
_entity_poly.type
_entity_poly.pdbx_seq_one_letter_code
_entity_poly.pdbx_strand_id
1 'polypeptide(L)'
;MQFCMKFSNYRFLKCEAGLKKKILVIAIFGIDIFTSYAMADSFWNHNGSLMRLRASDHVRVFEYEIPAPKINFSGVQRGTVLFNGMRQDNRYTGIARVFSKYCDAPLEYRVEGRALTETYIVLTGQREIYTVGCVPTGRLTQDTLEFTYVSKENQASVVLDNLPGLTYLSTLLHKASYKISFNALFNGQYNIEPWLNEYVRNRNGVEHPGEMRMVGRKKYEFYEICEPHNCPGNGMYVFFEPGGAQAWALFTKEDGTSRFFGNPDTEMQIELRAATHHE
;
A
#
# COMPACT_ATOMS: atom_id res chain seq x y z
N MET A 1 -20.01 19.33 39.91
CA MET A 1 -20.51 19.69 41.25
C MET A 1 -22.03 19.65 41.20
N GLN A 2 -22.62 18.73 41.96
CA GLN A 2 -24.07 18.56 42.11
C GLN A 2 -24.54 19.31 43.38
N PHE A 3 -25.85 19.42 43.54
CA PHE A 3 -26.66 19.93 44.67
C PHE A 3 -27.07 21.41 44.54
N CYS A 4 -28.33 21.82 44.72
CA CYS A 4 -29.59 21.19 45.16
C CYS A 4 -30.73 22.13 44.65
N MET A 5 -32.05 21.91 44.71
CA MET A 5 -32.88 21.23 45.70
C MET A 5 -34.33 21.21 45.16
N LYS A 6 -35.07 20.15 45.46
CA LYS A 6 -36.54 20.08 45.37
C LYS A 6 -37.15 20.56 46.69
N PHE A 7 -38.17 21.42 46.63
CA PHE A 7 -39.29 21.51 47.58
C PHE A 7 -40.52 21.97 46.75
N SER A 8 -41.50 21.09 46.53
CA SER A 8 -42.70 20.86 47.35
C SER A 8 -43.75 21.98 47.22
N ASN A 9 -44.89 21.58 46.63
CA ASN A 9 -46.22 22.19 46.73
C ASN A 9 -46.37 23.66 46.36
N TYR A 10 -46.85 23.97 45.15
CA TYR A 10 -48.01 24.86 44.93
C TYR A 10 -48.55 24.72 43.50
N ARG A 11 -49.80 24.24 43.43
CA ARG A 11 -50.87 24.45 42.42
C ARG A 11 -50.51 24.69 40.95
N PHE A 12 -50.95 23.74 40.12
CA PHE A 12 -51.47 24.00 38.79
C PHE A 12 -52.56 25.08 38.82
N LEU A 13 -52.45 26.06 37.93
CA LEU A 13 -53.61 26.80 37.39
C LEU A 13 -53.38 27.03 35.90
N LYS A 14 -54.19 26.32 35.10
CA LYS A 14 -54.48 26.61 33.70
C LYS A 14 -55.12 27.99 33.59
N CYS A 15 -54.79 28.73 32.54
CA CYS A 15 -55.75 29.66 31.93
C CYS A 15 -55.47 29.71 30.42
N GLU A 16 -56.38 29.13 29.65
CA GLU A 16 -56.50 29.33 28.20
C GLU A 16 -57.22 30.65 27.91
N ALA A 17 -56.98 31.16 26.70
CA ALA A 17 -57.84 31.98 25.84
C ALA A 17 -57.24 33.33 25.46
N GLY A 18 -57.03 33.53 24.15
CA GLY A 18 -56.64 34.83 23.60
C GLY A 18 -56.14 34.81 22.16
N LEU A 19 -56.90 34.20 21.24
CA LEU A 19 -56.65 34.26 19.80
C LEU A 19 -56.82 35.71 19.31
N LYS A 20 -55.70 36.45 19.12
CA LYS A 20 -55.68 37.70 18.35
C LYS A 20 -54.88 37.47 17.07
N LYS A 21 -55.61 37.34 15.95
CA LYS A 21 -55.09 37.41 14.58
C LYS A 21 -54.28 38.70 14.43
N LYS A 22 -52.95 38.57 14.40
CA LYS A 22 -52.06 39.55 13.79
C LYS A 22 -51.49 38.92 12.54
N ILE A 23 -51.94 39.40 11.39
CA ILE A 23 -51.33 39.12 10.10
C ILE A 23 -49.93 39.74 10.16
N LEU A 24 -48.93 38.91 10.43
CA LEU A 24 -47.53 39.29 10.28
C LEU A 24 -47.15 38.87 8.86
N VAL A 25 -46.91 39.87 8.00
CA VAL A 25 -46.30 39.71 6.68
C VAL A 25 -44.90 39.14 6.92
N ILE A 26 -44.73 37.83 6.72
CA ILE A 26 -43.41 37.20 6.69
C ILE A 26 -42.79 37.61 5.36
N ALA A 27 -41.87 38.57 5.41
CA ALA A 27 -40.95 38.83 4.32
C ALA A 27 -40.17 37.53 4.08
N ILE A 28 -40.46 36.87 2.95
CA ILE A 28 -39.70 35.72 2.46
C ILE A 28 -38.34 36.27 2.04
N PHE A 29 -37.41 36.40 2.99
CA PHE A 29 -35.99 36.43 2.66
C PHE A 29 -35.67 35.04 2.11
N GLY A 30 -35.37 34.98 0.80
CA GLY A 30 -34.92 33.77 0.14
C GLY A 30 -33.75 33.19 0.93
N ILE A 31 -34.01 32.08 1.62
CA ILE A 31 -32.97 31.22 2.14
C ILE A 31 -32.48 30.47 0.91
N ASP A 32 -31.44 30.99 0.27
CA ASP A 32 -30.64 30.20 -0.65
C ASP A 32 -30.03 29.05 0.17
N ILE A 33 -30.69 27.89 0.10
CA ILE A 33 -30.17 26.64 0.64
C ILE A 33 -28.97 26.30 -0.24
N PHE A 34 -27.79 26.79 0.11
CA PHE A 34 -26.54 26.26 -0.40
C PHE A 34 -26.46 24.81 0.05
N THR A 35 -26.78 23.88 -0.84
CA THR A 35 -26.52 22.46 -0.67
C THR A 35 -25.02 22.28 -0.47
N SER A 36 -24.59 22.08 0.77
CA SER A 36 -23.21 21.76 1.09
C SER A 36 -22.91 20.36 0.57
N TYR A 37 -22.11 20.27 -0.48
CA TYR A 37 -21.55 19.02 -0.95
C TYR A 37 -20.68 18.41 0.17
N ALA A 38 -21.15 17.31 0.76
CA ALA A 38 -20.37 16.58 1.75
C ALA A 38 -19.29 15.76 1.04
N MET A 39 -18.08 16.30 1.00
CA MET A 39 -16.89 15.56 0.60
C MET A 39 -16.57 14.56 1.72
N ALA A 40 -16.68 13.26 1.42
CA ALA A 40 -16.33 12.20 2.34
C ALA A 40 -15.08 11.48 1.86
N ASP A 41 -13.95 11.76 2.52
CA ASP A 41 -12.71 11.04 2.28
C ASP A 41 -12.65 9.77 3.12
N SER A 42 -12.23 8.66 2.53
CA SER A 42 -11.98 7.40 3.21
C SER A 42 -10.75 6.71 2.66
N PHE A 43 -10.16 5.79 3.43
CA PHE A 43 -8.95 5.08 3.03
C PHE A 43 -9.21 3.60 2.81
N TRP A 44 -8.54 3.06 1.81
CA TRP A 44 -8.78 1.71 1.30
C TRP A 44 -7.46 1.06 0.93
N ASN A 45 -7.34 -0.25 1.17
CA ASN A 45 -6.24 -1.04 0.66
C ASN A 45 -6.56 -1.51 -0.75
N HIS A 46 -5.61 -1.38 -1.66
CA HIS A 46 -5.64 -1.98 -2.99
C HIS A 46 -4.27 -2.53 -3.33
N ASN A 47 -4.15 -3.85 -3.48
CA ASN A 47 -2.91 -4.51 -3.88
C ASN A 47 -1.67 -4.13 -3.03
N GLY A 48 -1.86 -3.83 -1.74
CA GLY A 48 -0.81 -3.37 -0.84
C GLY A 48 -0.44 -1.89 -1.04
N SER A 49 -1.34 -1.07 -1.59
CA SER A 49 -1.23 0.38 -1.58
C SER A 49 -2.34 0.96 -0.70
N LEU A 50 -2.02 2.03 0.04
CA LEU A 50 -3.05 2.83 0.69
C LEU A 50 -3.64 3.78 -0.35
N MET A 51 -4.92 3.63 -0.61
CA MET A 51 -5.71 4.46 -1.51
C MET A 51 -6.55 5.43 -0.71
N ARG A 52 -6.69 6.66 -1.19
CA ARG A 52 -7.71 7.61 -0.74
C ARG A 52 -8.87 7.57 -1.72
N LEU A 53 -10.06 7.29 -1.21
CA LEU A 53 -11.32 7.50 -1.92
C LEU A 53 -11.82 8.90 -1.61
N ARG A 54 -11.88 9.76 -2.62
CA ARG A 54 -12.63 11.03 -2.55
C ARG A 54 -14.04 10.79 -3.08
N ALA A 55 -15.03 11.01 -2.23
CA ALA A 55 -16.43 10.92 -2.60
C ALA A 55 -17.08 12.31 -2.59
N SER A 56 -17.67 12.71 -3.72
CA SER A 56 -18.55 13.87 -3.86
C SER A 56 -19.82 13.42 -4.57
N ASP A 57 -20.95 13.40 -3.89
CA ASP A 57 -22.24 12.90 -4.42
C ASP A 57 -22.13 11.47 -4.96
N HIS A 58 -22.24 11.34 -6.29
CA HIS A 58 -22.10 10.12 -7.06
C HIS A 58 -20.66 9.96 -7.58
N VAL A 59 -19.83 11.01 -7.61
CA VAL A 59 -18.45 10.93 -8.12
C VAL A 59 -17.57 10.20 -7.12
N ARG A 60 -16.77 9.25 -7.61
CA ARG A 60 -15.82 8.46 -6.83
C ARG A 60 -14.47 8.49 -7.51
N VAL A 61 -13.44 8.87 -6.76
CA VAL A 61 -12.06 8.91 -7.24
C VAL A 61 -11.17 8.15 -6.25
N PHE A 62 -10.53 7.08 -6.71
CA PHE A 62 -9.47 6.41 -5.96
C PHE A 62 -8.11 6.92 -6.44
N GLU A 63 -7.40 7.58 -5.55
CA GLU A 63 -6.03 8.05 -5.75
C GLU A 63 -5.08 7.36 -4.78
N TYR A 64 -3.81 7.22 -5.17
CA TYR A 64 -2.79 6.68 -4.28
C TYR A 64 -2.51 7.67 -3.16
N GLU A 65 -2.67 7.27 -1.91
CA GLU A 65 -2.16 8.04 -0.76
C GLU A 65 -0.72 7.61 -0.46
N ILE A 66 -0.48 6.29 -0.39
CA ILE A 66 0.84 5.68 -0.23
C ILE A 66 0.92 4.51 -1.22
N PRO A 67 1.62 4.68 -2.36
CA PRO A 67 1.83 3.61 -3.32
C PRO A 67 2.66 2.46 -2.74
N ALA A 68 2.32 1.23 -3.12
CA ALA A 68 3.15 0.07 -2.83
C ALA A 68 4.54 0.20 -3.49
N PRO A 69 5.63 -0.28 -2.86
CA PRO A 69 6.97 -0.27 -3.44
C PRO A 69 7.04 -0.85 -4.86
N LYS A 70 6.30 -1.94 -5.12
CA LYS A 70 6.25 -2.65 -6.41
C LYS A 70 5.77 -1.79 -7.58
N ILE A 71 5.00 -0.72 -7.32
CA ILE A 71 4.45 0.14 -8.38
C ILE A 71 5.20 1.47 -8.54
N ASN A 72 6.13 1.78 -7.62
CA ASN A 72 6.93 3.02 -7.68
C ASN A 72 7.70 3.16 -9.00
N PHE A 73 8.22 2.06 -9.55
CA PHE A 73 8.97 2.08 -10.80
C PHE A 73 8.10 2.44 -12.02
N SER A 74 6.78 2.39 -11.91
CA SER A 74 5.84 2.76 -12.98
C SER A 74 5.45 4.24 -12.98
N GLY A 75 6.15 5.09 -12.22
CA GLY A 75 5.88 6.53 -12.15
C GLY A 75 4.68 6.91 -11.27
N VAL A 76 4.12 5.94 -10.53
CA VAL A 76 3.01 6.18 -9.59
C VAL A 76 3.53 6.88 -8.34
N GLN A 77 2.85 7.97 -7.96
CA GLN A 77 3.16 8.76 -6.78
C GLN A 77 1.88 9.05 -5.99
N ARG A 78 2.02 9.68 -4.81
CA ARG A 78 0.87 10.17 -4.06
C ARG A 78 0.05 11.13 -4.93
N GLY A 79 -1.27 10.95 -4.94
CA GLY A 79 -2.22 11.71 -5.75
C GLY A 79 -2.44 11.16 -7.17
N THR A 80 -1.66 10.17 -7.61
CA THR A 80 -1.93 9.50 -8.89
C THR A 80 -3.30 8.82 -8.84
N VAL A 81 -4.15 9.02 -9.86
CA VAL A 81 -5.52 8.48 -9.88
C VAL A 81 -5.53 7.08 -10.49
N LEU A 82 -5.89 6.05 -9.71
CA LEU A 82 -6.09 4.70 -10.24
C LEU A 82 -7.45 4.57 -10.93
N PHE A 83 -8.50 5.14 -10.33
CA PHE A 83 -9.87 5.04 -10.81
C PHE A 83 -10.62 6.37 -10.62
N ASN A 84 -11.43 6.74 -11.61
CA ASN A 84 -12.42 7.78 -11.47
C ASN A 84 -13.73 7.37 -12.16
N GLY A 85 -14.85 7.61 -11.49
CA GLY A 85 -16.15 7.17 -11.99
C GLY A 85 -17.32 7.66 -11.16
N MET A 86 -18.45 7.00 -11.35
CA MET A 86 -19.70 7.27 -10.66
C MET A 86 -20.15 6.06 -9.85
N ARG A 87 -20.80 6.33 -8.72
CA ARG A 87 -21.54 5.37 -7.92
C ARG A 87 -23.01 5.74 -7.93
N GLN A 88 -23.87 4.78 -8.27
CA GLN A 88 -25.31 4.86 -8.09
C GLN A 88 -25.73 3.65 -7.26
N ASP A 89 -26.32 3.89 -6.09
CA ASP A 89 -26.60 2.87 -5.08
C ASP A 89 -25.33 2.09 -4.70
N ASN A 90 -25.26 0.79 -4.99
CA ASN A 90 -24.07 -0.04 -4.79
C ASN A 90 -23.26 -0.26 -6.07
N ARG A 91 -23.70 0.24 -7.23
CA ARG A 91 -23.02 0.03 -8.52
C ARG A 91 -22.02 1.14 -8.81
N TYR A 92 -20.86 0.75 -9.32
CA TYR A 92 -19.79 1.64 -9.75
C TYR A 92 -19.55 1.47 -11.25
N THR A 93 -19.33 2.58 -11.95
CA THR A 93 -18.91 2.60 -13.36
C THR A 93 -17.86 3.69 -13.55
N GLY A 94 -16.83 3.44 -14.36
CA GLY A 94 -15.80 4.45 -14.57
C GLY A 94 -14.63 4.00 -15.42
N ILE A 95 -13.53 4.74 -15.27
CA ILE A 95 -12.26 4.52 -15.95
C ILE A 95 -11.21 4.12 -14.91
N ALA A 96 -10.53 3.02 -15.17
CA ALA A 96 -9.36 2.57 -14.44
C ALA A 96 -8.09 2.78 -15.29
N ARG A 97 -6.93 2.76 -14.62
CA ARG A 97 -5.62 2.99 -15.25
C ARG A 97 -4.63 1.88 -14.93
N VAL A 98 -3.87 1.46 -15.93
CA VAL A 98 -2.65 0.67 -15.76
C VAL A 98 -1.44 1.58 -15.92
N PHE A 99 -0.49 1.44 -15.00
CA PHE A 99 0.75 2.20 -15.00
C PHE A 99 1.91 1.32 -15.42
N SER A 100 2.74 1.82 -16.32
CA SER A 100 3.93 1.13 -16.81
C SER A 100 5.04 2.14 -16.99
N LYS A 101 6.25 1.77 -16.56
CA LYS A 101 7.47 2.58 -16.77
C LYS A 101 7.84 2.78 -18.24
N TYR A 102 7.23 1.99 -19.12
CA TYR A 102 7.46 2.05 -20.56
C TYR A 102 6.44 2.94 -21.29
N CYS A 103 5.44 3.48 -20.58
CA CYS A 103 4.43 4.38 -21.14
C CYS A 103 4.62 5.79 -20.61
N ASP A 104 4.51 6.79 -21.49
CA ASP A 104 4.50 8.20 -21.11
C ASP A 104 3.19 8.62 -20.41
N ALA A 105 2.13 7.84 -20.62
CA ALA A 105 0.80 8.07 -20.05
C ALA A 105 0.19 6.76 -19.52
N PRO A 106 -0.68 6.82 -18.51
CA PRO A 106 -1.40 5.64 -18.03
C PRO A 106 -2.34 5.10 -19.10
N LEU A 107 -2.46 3.77 -19.15
CA LEU A 107 -3.33 3.07 -20.08
C LEU A 107 -4.73 2.95 -19.47
N GLU A 108 -5.69 3.65 -20.05
CA GLU A 108 -7.06 3.75 -19.54
C GLU A 108 -7.97 2.65 -20.09
N TYR A 109 -8.86 2.12 -19.25
CA TYR A 109 -9.86 1.15 -19.64
C TYR A 109 -11.13 1.26 -18.80
N ARG A 110 -12.26 0.81 -19.35
CA ARG A 110 -13.55 0.86 -18.67
C ARG A 110 -13.65 -0.25 -17.64
N VAL A 111 -14.16 0.09 -16.46
CA VAL A 111 -14.51 -0.87 -15.43
C VAL A 111 -15.92 -0.62 -14.91
N GLU A 112 -16.58 -1.68 -14.49
CA GLU A 112 -17.81 -1.63 -13.73
C GLU A 112 -17.78 -2.63 -12.58
N GLY A 113 -18.60 -2.41 -11.57
CA GLY A 113 -18.62 -3.29 -10.42
C GLY A 113 -19.56 -2.83 -9.34
N ARG A 114 -19.37 -3.37 -8.13
CA ARG A 114 -20.27 -3.08 -7.01
C ARG A 114 -19.52 -3.02 -5.68
N ALA A 115 -20.07 -2.25 -4.74
CA ALA A 115 -19.82 -2.45 -3.32
C ALA A 115 -20.55 -3.73 -2.90
N LEU A 116 -19.78 -4.78 -2.56
CA LEU A 116 -20.33 -6.04 -2.06
C LEU A 116 -20.70 -5.92 -0.58
N THR A 117 -19.95 -5.10 0.16
CA THR A 117 -20.27 -4.65 1.51
C THR A 117 -19.92 -3.16 1.63
N GLU A 118 -20.24 -2.53 2.76
CA GLU A 118 -19.80 -1.15 3.05
C GLU A 118 -18.27 -1.01 3.11
N THR A 119 -17.55 -2.12 3.27
CA THR A 119 -16.09 -2.17 3.44
C THR A 119 -15.37 -2.90 2.32
N TYR A 120 -16.08 -3.33 1.27
CA TYR A 120 -15.49 -4.12 0.19
C TYR A 120 -16.10 -3.79 -1.17
N ILE A 121 -15.27 -3.33 -2.10
CA ILE A 121 -15.66 -2.95 -3.46
C ILE A 121 -14.85 -3.78 -4.45
N VAL A 122 -15.53 -4.31 -5.47
CA VAL A 122 -14.90 -5.06 -6.55
C VAL A 122 -15.35 -4.46 -7.88
N LEU A 123 -14.38 -4.06 -8.71
CA LEU A 123 -14.58 -3.57 -10.07
C LEU A 123 -13.89 -4.50 -11.06
N THR A 124 -14.50 -4.76 -12.20
CA THR A 124 -13.91 -5.58 -13.26
C THR A 124 -14.00 -4.86 -14.61
N GLY A 125 -13.05 -5.18 -15.49
CA GLY A 125 -13.05 -4.69 -16.85
C GLY A 125 -12.16 -5.55 -17.73
N GLN A 126 -12.26 -5.34 -19.05
CA GLN A 126 -11.30 -5.88 -20.00
C GLN A 126 -10.38 -4.76 -20.45
N ARG A 127 -9.07 -5.06 -20.48
CA ARG A 127 -8.07 -4.15 -20.98
C ARG A 127 -7.19 -4.81 -22.01
N GLU A 128 -6.62 -4.01 -22.90
CA GLU A 128 -5.64 -4.48 -23.85
C GLU A 128 -4.28 -4.77 -23.18
N ILE A 129 -3.58 -5.77 -23.68
CA ILE A 129 -2.20 -6.07 -23.33
C ILE A 129 -1.30 -5.27 -24.26
N TYR A 130 -0.30 -4.60 -23.68
CA TYR A 130 0.66 -3.77 -24.41
C TYR A 130 2.08 -4.32 -24.25
N THR A 131 2.92 -4.11 -25.27
CA THR A 131 4.36 -4.40 -25.21
C THR A 131 5.17 -3.19 -24.70
N VAL A 132 6.50 -3.32 -24.64
CA VAL A 132 7.40 -2.19 -24.37
C VAL A 132 7.18 -1.07 -25.39
N GLY A 133 7.15 0.18 -24.92
CA GLY A 133 6.77 1.34 -25.75
C GLY A 133 5.26 1.48 -25.95
N CYS A 134 4.47 0.67 -25.24
CA CYS A 134 3.01 0.79 -25.15
C CYS A 134 2.32 0.61 -26.49
N VAL A 135 2.83 -0.37 -27.24
CA VAL A 135 2.25 -0.82 -28.49
C VAL A 135 1.15 -1.85 -28.21
N PRO A 136 -0.08 -1.65 -28.69
CA PRO A 136 -1.19 -2.57 -28.51
C PRO A 136 -0.90 -3.93 -29.16
N THR A 137 -1.25 -5.02 -28.47
CA THR A 137 -1.07 -6.39 -29.00
C THR A 137 -2.32 -6.94 -29.69
N GLY A 138 -3.47 -6.26 -29.59
CA GLY A 138 -4.77 -6.78 -30.00
C GLY A 138 -5.35 -7.85 -29.06
N ARG A 139 -4.60 -8.28 -28.02
CA ARG A 139 -5.08 -9.25 -27.02
C ARG A 139 -5.67 -8.52 -25.83
N LEU A 140 -6.83 -9.02 -25.39
CA LEU A 140 -7.50 -8.53 -24.18
C LEU A 140 -7.19 -9.45 -22.99
N THR A 141 -7.18 -8.86 -21.80
CA THR A 141 -7.16 -9.58 -20.53
C THR A 141 -8.19 -9.00 -19.58
N GLN A 142 -8.70 -9.84 -18.68
CA GLN A 142 -9.60 -9.41 -17.63
C GLN A 142 -8.77 -8.84 -16.47
N ASP A 143 -9.23 -7.72 -15.94
CA ASP A 143 -8.63 -7.07 -14.77
C ASP A 143 -9.69 -6.90 -13.68
N THR A 144 -9.26 -7.05 -12.43
CA THR A 144 -10.12 -6.97 -11.24
C THR A 144 -9.46 -6.04 -10.23
N LEU A 145 -10.18 -4.99 -9.84
CA LEU A 145 -9.76 -4.06 -8.80
C LEU A 145 -10.57 -4.32 -7.54
N GLU A 146 -9.88 -4.82 -6.50
CA GLU A 146 -10.46 -5.05 -5.19
C GLU A 146 -9.99 -3.96 -4.23
N PHE A 147 -10.94 -3.38 -3.50
CA PHE A 147 -10.69 -2.35 -2.50
C PHE A 147 -11.30 -2.77 -1.17
N THR A 148 -10.48 -2.78 -0.12
CA THR A 148 -10.91 -3.11 1.24
C THR A 148 -10.76 -1.87 2.13
N TYR A 149 -11.82 -1.49 2.83
CA TYR A 149 -11.82 -0.31 3.70
C TYR A 149 -10.79 -0.45 4.83
N VAL A 150 -10.11 0.65 5.13
CA VAL A 150 -9.11 0.74 6.20
C VAL A 150 -9.57 1.75 7.24
N SER A 151 -9.91 1.26 8.44
CA SER A 151 -10.27 2.09 9.58
C SER A 151 -9.12 3.00 9.99
N LYS A 152 -9.41 4.11 10.68
CA LYS A 152 -8.37 5.05 11.14
C LYS A 152 -7.32 4.40 12.04
N GLU A 153 -7.72 3.43 12.86
CA GLU A 153 -6.82 2.66 13.73
C GLU A 153 -5.90 1.75 12.91
N ASN A 154 -6.41 1.17 11.81
CA ASN A 154 -5.67 0.28 10.92
C ASN A 154 -4.97 1.01 9.78
N GLN A 155 -5.15 2.33 9.63
CA GLN A 155 -4.40 3.11 8.66
C GLN A 155 -2.92 3.07 9.02
N ALA A 156 -2.56 3.18 10.30
CA ALA A 156 -1.17 3.06 10.72
C ALA A 156 -0.58 1.68 10.40
N SER A 157 -1.33 0.58 10.53
CA SER A 157 -0.84 -0.76 10.18
C SER A 157 -0.67 -0.90 8.67
N VAL A 158 -1.60 -0.42 7.84
CA VAL A 158 -1.42 -0.40 6.39
C VAL A 158 -0.28 0.54 5.98
N VAL A 159 -0.09 1.66 6.69
CA VAL A 159 1.05 2.57 6.49
C VAL A 159 2.35 1.93 6.97
N LEU A 160 2.34 1.06 7.97
CA LEU A 160 3.49 0.29 8.48
C LEU A 160 3.86 -0.85 7.54
N ASP A 161 2.86 -1.52 6.95
CA ASP A 161 3.00 -2.53 5.91
C ASP A 161 3.42 -1.89 4.56
N ASN A 162 2.98 -0.65 4.32
CA ASN A 162 3.35 0.18 3.16
C ASN A 162 4.44 1.21 3.48
N LEU A 163 5.08 1.11 4.65
CA LEU A 163 6.11 2.03 5.11
C LEU A 163 7.34 1.68 4.31
N PRO A 164 7.63 2.42 3.23
CA PRO A 164 8.07 1.83 1.97
C PRO A 164 8.59 0.42 2.22
N GLY A 165 7.68 -0.59 2.15
CA GLY A 165 8.07 -1.98 2.34
C GLY A 165 9.39 -2.13 1.61
N LEU A 166 10.42 -2.57 2.32
CA LEU A 166 11.79 -2.21 1.97
C LEU A 166 11.96 -2.46 0.47
N THR A 167 12.51 -1.46 -0.22
CA THR A 167 12.62 -1.52 -1.67
C THR A 167 13.42 -2.77 -2.09
N TYR A 168 13.55 -3.04 -3.38
CA TYR A 168 14.45 -4.10 -3.83
C TYR A 168 15.87 -3.86 -3.28
N LEU A 169 16.58 -4.93 -2.93
CA LEU A 169 17.96 -4.85 -2.43
C LEU A 169 18.82 -4.01 -3.38
N SER A 170 18.64 -4.17 -4.69
CA SER A 170 19.31 -3.33 -5.70
C SER A 170 19.12 -1.83 -5.50
N THR A 171 17.92 -1.41 -5.14
CA THR A 171 17.60 0.00 -4.89
C THR A 171 18.15 0.47 -3.55
N LEU A 172 18.09 -0.38 -2.51
CA LEU A 172 18.68 -0.10 -1.20
C LEU A 172 20.18 0.17 -1.32
N LEU A 173 20.88 -0.62 -2.14
CA LEU A 173 22.33 -0.55 -2.35
C LEU A 173 22.80 0.71 -3.11
N HIS A 174 21.90 1.62 -3.50
CA HIS A 174 22.29 2.99 -3.89
C HIS A 174 22.64 3.87 -2.68
N LYS A 175 22.15 3.52 -1.49
CA LYS A 175 22.51 4.22 -0.24
C LYS A 175 23.91 3.78 0.19
N ALA A 176 24.77 4.77 0.47
CA ALA A 176 26.20 4.54 0.73
C ALA A 176 26.46 3.51 1.85
N SER A 177 25.83 3.67 3.02
CA SER A 177 26.04 2.77 4.17
C SER A 177 25.71 1.32 3.85
N TYR A 178 24.55 1.08 3.22
CA TYR A 178 24.11 -0.27 2.82
C TYR A 178 25.03 -0.88 1.77
N LYS A 179 25.46 -0.08 0.78
CA LYS A 179 26.43 -0.54 -0.22
C LYS A 179 27.74 -0.98 0.42
N ILE A 180 28.24 -0.22 1.39
CA ILE A 180 29.49 -0.50 2.10
C ILE A 180 29.37 -1.80 2.89
N SER A 181 28.35 -1.94 3.75
CA SER A 181 28.17 -3.14 4.57
C SER A 181 27.87 -4.39 3.73
N PHE A 182 27.09 -4.26 2.65
CA PHE A 182 26.84 -5.38 1.73
C PHE A 182 28.10 -5.85 1.00
N ASN A 183 28.89 -4.92 0.44
CA ASN A 183 30.13 -5.27 -0.23
C ASN A 183 31.15 -5.91 0.75
N ALA A 184 31.12 -5.47 2.01
CA ALA A 184 31.98 -6.04 3.06
C ALA A 184 31.72 -7.53 3.32
N LEU A 185 30.52 -8.04 3.03
CA LEU A 185 30.21 -9.48 3.13
C LEU A 185 31.15 -10.33 2.27
N PHE A 186 31.58 -9.79 1.12
CA PHE A 186 32.35 -10.51 0.11
C PHE A 186 33.85 -10.22 0.16
N ASN A 187 34.29 -9.27 1.01
CA ASN A 187 35.70 -8.92 1.13
C ASN A 187 36.52 -10.13 1.63
N GLY A 188 37.54 -10.51 0.87
CA GLY A 188 38.40 -11.65 1.18
C GLY A 188 37.72 -13.03 1.02
N GLN A 189 36.48 -13.08 0.53
CA GLN A 189 35.80 -14.34 0.25
C GLN A 189 36.21 -14.85 -1.13
N TYR A 190 36.44 -16.17 -1.21
CA TYR A 190 36.73 -16.89 -2.46
C TYR A 190 35.58 -17.85 -2.79
N ASN A 191 35.57 -18.33 -4.05
CA ASN A 191 34.53 -19.24 -4.58
C ASN A 191 33.10 -18.71 -4.41
N ILE A 192 32.90 -17.43 -4.71
CA ILE A 192 31.57 -16.84 -4.81
C ILE A 192 30.97 -17.29 -6.15
N GLU A 193 29.70 -17.71 -6.15
CA GLU A 193 29.03 -18.17 -7.36
C GLU A 193 29.02 -17.11 -8.47
N PRO A 194 29.12 -17.50 -9.75
CA PRO A 194 29.17 -16.56 -10.87
C PRO A 194 28.00 -15.58 -10.90
N TRP A 195 26.76 -16.07 -10.69
CA TRP A 195 25.56 -15.23 -10.69
C TRP A 195 25.58 -14.20 -9.56
N LEU A 196 26.08 -14.59 -8.38
CA LEU A 196 26.16 -13.71 -7.24
C LEU A 196 27.24 -12.64 -7.43
N ASN A 197 28.39 -13.02 -8.03
CA ASN A 197 29.40 -12.05 -8.47
C ASN A 197 28.89 -11.09 -9.54
N GLU A 198 28.00 -11.54 -10.41
CA GLU A 198 27.32 -10.66 -11.37
C GLU A 198 26.42 -9.67 -10.63
N TYR A 199 25.53 -10.16 -9.75
CA TYR A 199 24.65 -9.33 -8.93
C TYR A 199 25.41 -8.25 -8.14
N VAL A 200 26.52 -8.63 -7.49
CA VAL A 200 27.39 -7.70 -6.74
C VAL A 200 28.01 -6.61 -7.63
N ARG A 201 28.12 -6.83 -8.94
CA ARG A 201 28.64 -5.84 -9.89
C ARG A 201 27.55 -4.98 -10.53
N ASN A 202 26.48 -5.60 -11.04
CA ASN A 202 25.51 -4.95 -11.91
C ASN A 202 24.07 -4.92 -11.35
N ARG A 203 23.84 -5.52 -10.17
CA ARG A 203 22.50 -5.66 -9.56
C ARG A 203 21.51 -6.45 -10.43
N ASN A 204 22.01 -7.33 -11.28
CA ASN A 204 21.20 -8.21 -12.12
C ASN A 204 20.89 -9.51 -11.36
N GLY A 205 19.65 -9.65 -10.90
CA GLY A 205 19.16 -10.82 -10.18
C GLY A 205 17.64 -10.79 -10.05
N VAL A 206 17.06 -11.90 -9.60
CA VAL A 206 15.66 -11.91 -9.20
C VAL A 206 15.60 -11.54 -7.72
N GLU A 207 14.72 -10.61 -7.36
CA GLU A 207 14.66 -10.05 -6.00
C GLU A 207 13.22 -10.00 -5.51
N HIS A 208 13.07 -10.19 -4.20
CA HIS A 208 11.83 -9.87 -3.49
C HIS A 208 11.94 -8.49 -2.84
N PRO A 209 10.83 -7.73 -2.69
CA PRO A 209 10.81 -6.56 -1.84
C PRO A 209 11.25 -6.97 -0.44
N GLY A 210 12.10 -6.16 0.19
CA GLY A 210 12.51 -6.46 1.55
C GLY A 210 11.38 -6.20 2.55
N GLU A 211 11.60 -6.69 3.76
CA GLU A 211 10.67 -6.57 4.86
C GLU A 211 11.41 -6.41 6.18
N MET A 212 10.72 -5.95 7.22
CA MET A 212 11.33 -5.86 8.53
C MET A 212 11.11 -7.16 9.31
N ARG A 213 12.18 -7.75 9.82
CA ARG A 213 12.13 -8.98 10.64
C ARG A 213 12.71 -8.75 12.03
N MET A 214 12.17 -9.47 13.02
CA MET A 214 12.71 -9.47 14.38
C MET A 214 13.75 -10.57 14.50
N VAL A 215 14.92 -10.24 15.05
CA VAL A 215 15.92 -11.21 15.49
C VAL A 215 16.12 -10.95 16.98
N GLY A 216 15.67 -11.89 17.81
CA GLY A 216 15.54 -11.67 19.25
C GLY A 216 14.61 -10.49 19.55
N ARG A 217 15.16 -9.44 20.18
CA ARG A 217 14.42 -8.21 20.54
C ARG A 217 14.71 -7.01 19.64
N LYS A 218 15.52 -7.19 18.59
CA LYS A 218 15.92 -6.13 17.67
C LYS A 218 15.23 -6.33 16.32
N LYS A 219 14.92 -5.22 15.67
CA LYS A 219 14.28 -5.19 14.35
C LYS A 219 15.34 -4.91 13.29
N TYR A 220 15.33 -5.71 12.23
CA TYR A 220 16.30 -5.68 11.14
C TYR A 220 15.58 -5.60 9.80
N GLU A 221 16.31 -5.13 8.79
CA GLU A 221 15.87 -5.07 7.40
C GLU A 221 16.29 -6.35 6.68
N PHE A 222 15.33 -7.12 6.17
CA PHE A 222 15.56 -8.40 5.50
C PHE A 222 15.29 -8.28 3.99
N TYR A 223 16.15 -8.91 3.19
CA TYR A 223 16.04 -8.96 1.74
C TYR A 223 16.41 -10.35 1.23
N GLU A 224 15.82 -10.71 0.10
CA GLU A 224 16.08 -11.97 -0.59
C GLU A 224 16.35 -11.72 -2.07
N ILE A 225 17.39 -12.37 -2.56
CA ILE A 225 17.73 -12.43 -3.98
C ILE A 225 17.98 -13.88 -4.37
N CYS A 226 17.67 -14.24 -5.61
CA CYS A 226 17.86 -15.59 -6.12
C CYS A 226 18.46 -15.59 -7.53
N GLU A 227 19.03 -16.75 -7.89
CA GLU A 227 19.66 -16.93 -9.20
C GLU A 227 18.61 -16.80 -10.31
N PRO A 228 18.86 -15.97 -11.35
CA PRO A 228 17.97 -15.90 -12.51
C PRO A 228 17.68 -17.27 -13.10
N HIS A 229 16.38 -17.58 -13.25
CA HIS A 229 15.87 -18.85 -13.77
C HIS A 229 16.12 -20.09 -12.88
N ASN A 230 16.62 -19.92 -11.65
CA ASN A 230 16.85 -21.01 -10.70
C ASN A 230 16.57 -20.60 -9.25
N CYS A 231 15.47 -19.87 -9.03
CA CYS A 231 15.15 -19.33 -7.72
C CYS A 231 14.91 -20.38 -6.62
N PRO A 232 14.24 -21.51 -6.89
CA PRO A 232 14.09 -22.58 -5.89
C PRO A 232 15.43 -23.26 -5.52
N GLY A 233 16.42 -23.19 -6.40
CA GLY A 233 17.72 -23.83 -6.20
C GLY A 233 18.68 -22.94 -5.41
N ASN A 234 18.93 -21.73 -5.89
CA ASN A 234 20.04 -20.91 -5.40
C ASN A 234 19.55 -19.53 -4.92
N GLY A 235 19.79 -19.24 -3.65
CA GLY A 235 19.28 -18.04 -2.98
C GLY A 235 20.31 -17.37 -2.07
N MET A 236 20.14 -16.07 -1.86
CA MET A 236 20.87 -15.31 -0.86
C MET A 236 19.90 -14.46 -0.05
N TYR A 237 20.00 -14.62 1.26
CA TYR A 237 19.14 -14.03 2.27
C TYR A 237 19.98 -13.07 3.10
N VAL A 238 19.58 -11.81 3.18
CA VAL A 238 20.42 -10.73 3.71
C VAL A 238 19.66 -9.96 4.78
N PHE A 239 20.27 -9.83 5.95
CA PHE A 239 19.82 -8.94 7.01
C PHE A 239 20.74 -7.73 7.11
N PHE A 240 20.16 -6.55 7.30
CA PHE A 240 20.85 -5.32 7.65
C PHE A 240 20.38 -4.79 9.00
N GLU A 241 21.29 -4.20 9.75
CA GLU A 241 20.89 -3.24 10.78
C GLU A 241 20.20 -2.03 10.12
N PRO A 242 19.14 -1.48 10.73
CA PRO A 242 18.51 -0.26 10.22
C PRO A 242 19.54 0.85 9.99
N GLY A 243 19.55 1.43 8.80
CA GLY A 243 20.54 2.43 8.38
C GLY A 243 21.82 1.85 7.74
N GLY A 244 21.94 0.53 7.63
CA GLY A 244 22.99 -0.15 6.86
C GLY A 244 24.35 -0.20 7.55
N ALA A 245 24.40 -0.13 8.88
CA ALA A 245 25.64 -0.14 9.65
C ALA A 245 26.39 -1.48 9.56
N GLN A 246 25.64 -2.59 9.56
CA GLN A 246 26.15 -3.95 9.45
C GLN A 246 25.20 -4.79 8.59
N ALA A 247 25.78 -5.79 7.91
CA ALA A 247 25.04 -6.78 7.15
C ALA A 247 25.46 -8.20 7.53
N TRP A 248 24.55 -9.14 7.40
CA TRP A 248 24.78 -10.58 7.49
C TRP A 248 24.00 -11.28 6.40
N ALA A 249 24.51 -12.41 5.94
CA ALA A 249 23.79 -13.16 4.93
C ALA A 249 23.99 -14.67 5.04
N LEU A 250 23.04 -15.39 4.45
CA LEU A 250 23.11 -16.82 4.17
C LEU A 250 22.93 -17.00 2.68
N PHE A 251 23.86 -17.72 2.07
CA PHE A 251 23.73 -18.23 0.72
C PHE A 251 23.36 -19.71 0.78
N THR A 252 22.42 -20.14 -0.07
CA THR A 252 22.00 -21.54 -0.20
C THR A 252 22.12 -22.01 -1.65
N LYS A 253 22.36 -23.32 -1.80
CA LYS A 253 22.42 -24.00 -3.08
C LYS A 253 21.42 -25.14 -3.15
N GLU A 254 21.07 -25.52 -4.38
CA GLU A 254 20.15 -26.62 -4.68
C GLU A 254 20.65 -27.96 -4.11
N ASP A 255 21.97 -28.16 -4.04
CA ASP A 255 22.61 -29.35 -3.46
C ASP A 255 22.54 -29.40 -1.92
N GLY A 256 21.86 -28.44 -1.28
CA GLY A 256 21.73 -28.31 0.17
C GLY A 256 22.92 -27.62 0.84
N THR A 257 23.95 -27.24 0.10
CA THR A 257 25.08 -26.48 0.64
C THR A 257 24.63 -25.09 1.06
N SER A 258 25.13 -24.61 2.20
CA SER A 258 24.88 -23.25 2.65
C SER A 258 26.12 -22.60 3.25
N ARG A 259 26.20 -21.27 3.18
CA ARG A 259 27.34 -20.49 3.66
C ARG A 259 26.88 -19.17 4.27
N PHE A 260 27.36 -18.89 5.48
CA PHE A 260 27.16 -17.60 6.14
C PHE A 260 28.20 -16.55 5.72
N PHE A 261 27.79 -15.29 5.71
CA PHE A 261 28.63 -14.12 5.48
C PHE A 261 28.40 -13.07 6.58
N GLY A 262 29.42 -12.28 6.89
CA GLY A 262 29.34 -11.20 7.89
C GLY A 262 29.49 -11.66 9.34
N ASN A 263 29.88 -12.92 9.58
CA ASN A 263 30.06 -13.51 10.92
C ASN A 263 28.82 -13.34 11.83
N PRO A 264 27.63 -13.85 11.42
CA PRO A 264 26.42 -13.74 12.22
C PRO A 264 26.55 -14.50 13.54
N ASP A 265 26.00 -13.93 14.61
CA ASP A 265 25.87 -14.63 15.89
C ASP A 265 24.81 -15.74 15.82
N THR A 266 24.62 -16.46 16.92
CA THR A 266 23.70 -17.59 16.99
C THR A 266 22.26 -17.21 16.67
N GLU A 267 21.77 -16.06 17.16
CA GLU A 267 20.38 -15.64 16.91
C GLU A 267 20.19 -15.30 15.43
N MET A 268 21.12 -14.55 14.84
CA MET A 268 21.09 -14.20 13.42
C MET A 268 21.22 -15.44 12.53
N GLN A 269 22.04 -16.43 12.90
CA GLN A 269 22.14 -17.69 12.16
C GLN A 269 20.82 -18.48 12.15
N ILE A 270 20.10 -18.50 13.28
CA ILE A 270 18.79 -19.16 13.37
C ILE A 270 17.80 -18.50 12.42
N GLU A 271 17.71 -17.17 12.46
CA GLU A 271 16.76 -16.42 11.63
C GLU A 271 17.10 -16.47 10.14
N LEU A 272 18.39 -16.44 9.79
CA LEU A 272 18.83 -16.65 8.41
C LEU A 272 18.45 -18.03 7.88
N ARG A 273 18.54 -19.08 8.70
CA ARG A 273 18.09 -20.43 8.31
C ARG A 273 16.56 -20.52 8.23
N ALA A 274 15.83 -19.90 9.15
CA ALA A 274 14.38 -19.87 9.10
C ALA A 274 13.87 -19.18 7.82
N ALA A 275 14.60 -18.17 7.34
CA ALA A 275 14.26 -17.44 6.13
C ALA A 275 14.24 -18.29 4.85
N THR A 276 14.93 -19.43 4.82
CA THR A 276 15.05 -20.28 3.61
C THR A 276 13.87 -21.20 3.37
N HIS A 277 12.84 -21.17 4.24
CA HIS A 277 11.70 -22.09 4.23
C HIS A 277 10.35 -21.42 3.89
N HIS A 278 10.38 -20.18 3.42
CA HIS A 278 9.18 -19.45 3.00
C HIS A 278 8.98 -19.56 1.48
N GLU A 279 8.32 -20.63 1.05
CA GLU A 279 7.61 -20.72 -0.24
C GLU A 279 6.10 -20.90 -0.01
#